data_AF-A0A9X2A8I1-F1
#
_entry.id   AF-A0A9X2A8I1-F1
#
_cell.length_a   1.000
_cell.length_b   1.000
_cell.length_c   1.000
_cell.angle_alpha   90.00
_cell.angle_beta   90.00
_cell.angle_gamma   90.00
#
_symmetry.space_group_name_H-M   'P 1'
#
loop_
_entity.id
_entity.type
_entity.pdbx_description
1 polymer ?
#
loop_
_entity_poly.entity_id
_entity_poly.type
_entity_poly.pdbx_seq_one_letter_code
_entity_poly.pdbx_strand_id
1 'polypeptide(L)' 'MINEERPYILMFRIFENKTREERLCEKYTRLMQRAYKMALIDKEKSDQLNSRAQKILAELHRMDCQLVDDSK' A
#
# COMPACT_ATOMS: atom_id res chain seq x y z
N MET A 1 7.50 23.56 -0.50
CA MET A 1 6.39 23.10 -1.35
C MET A 1 6.08 21.67 -0.94
N ILE A 2 5.10 21.52 -0.05
CA ILE A 2 4.69 20.23 0.52
C ILE A 2 3.83 19.59 -0.57
N ASN A 3 4.40 18.62 -1.27
CA ASN A 3 3.73 17.95 -2.39
C ASN A 3 2.50 17.21 -1.86
N GLU A 4 1.38 17.56 -2.51
CA GLU A 4 0.07 16.92 -2.55
C GLU A 4 -0.16 15.77 -1.58
N GLU A 5 -1.07 16.00 -0.63
CA GLU A 5 -1.83 14.93 -0.01
C GLU A 5 -2.51 14.11 -1.13
N ARG A 6 -1.93 12.97 -1.51
CA ARG A 6 -2.61 11.96 -2.33
C ARG A 6 -3.69 11.36 -1.42
N PRO A 7 -4.97 11.77 -1.54
CA PRO A 7 -6.01 11.22 -0.71
C PRO A 7 -6.09 9.73 -1.04
N TYR A 8 -6.11 8.89 -0.01
CA TYR A 8 -6.40 7.47 -0.07
C TYR A 8 -7.46 7.21 -1.14
N ILE A 9 -7.02 6.73 -2.32
CA ILE A 9 -7.88 6.50 -3.48
C ILE A 9 -8.76 5.30 -3.14
N LEU A 10 -9.85 5.60 -2.44
CA LEU A 10 -10.93 4.69 -2.15
C LEU A 10 -11.87 4.70 -3.36
N MET A 11 -11.36 4.20 -4.50
CA MET A 11 -12.18 4.00 -5.70
C MET A 11 -12.89 2.65 -5.56
N PHE A 12 -14.03 2.61 -4.87
CA PHE A 12 -14.91 1.42 -4.89
C PHE A 12 -15.63 1.33 -6.25
N ARG A 13 -15.00 0.71 -7.25
CA ARG A 13 -15.68 0.21 -8.46
C ARG A 13 -15.97 -1.27 -8.25
N ILE A 14 -17.22 -1.58 -7.95
CA ILE A 14 -17.65 -2.88 -7.41
C ILE A 14 -17.58 -4.03 -8.44
N PHE A 15 -17.26 -3.79 -9.72
CA PHE A 15 -17.31 -4.85 -10.74
C PHE A 15 -16.32 -4.75 -11.90
N GLU A 16 -15.21 -4.02 -11.75
CA GLU A 16 -14.10 -4.13 -12.71
C GLU A 16 -12.99 -5.00 -12.12
N ASN A 17 -12.35 -5.84 -12.95
CA ASN A 17 -11.26 -6.71 -12.53
C ASN A 17 -10.20 -5.87 -11.80
N LYS A 18 -10.16 -5.96 -10.46
CA LYS A 18 -9.22 -5.20 -9.62
C LYS A 18 -7.84 -5.25 -10.25
N THR A 19 -7.28 -4.08 -10.52
CA THR A 19 -5.94 -4.00 -11.09
C THR A 19 -4.95 -4.60 -10.09
N ARG A 20 -3.81 -5.04 -10.61
CA ARG A 20 -2.76 -5.63 -9.77
C ARG A 20 -2.32 -4.65 -8.66
N GLU A 21 -2.34 -3.35 -8.95
CA GLU A 21 -2.06 -2.27 -8.02
C GLU A 21 -3.09 -2.19 -6.88
N GLU A 22 -4.39 -2.20 -7.20
CA GLU A 22 -5.45 -2.16 -6.19
C GLU A 22 -5.37 -3.35 -5.23
N ARG A 23 -5.05 -4.55 -5.73
CA ARG A 23 -4.85 -5.73 -4.89
C ARG A 23 -3.65 -5.58 -3.95
N LEU A 24 -2.56 -4.97 -4.42
CA LEU A 24 -1.38 -4.69 -3.60
C LEU A 24 -1.70 -3.64 -2.54
N CYS A 25 -2.44 -2.58 -2.89
CA CYS A 25 -2.87 -1.54 -1.95
C CYS A 25 -3.80 -2.10 -0.85
N GLU A 26 -4.76 -2.95 -1.21
CA GLU A 26 -5.61 -3.65 -0.23
C GLU A 26 -4.78 -4.55 0.70
N LYS A 27 -3.81 -5.27 0.13
CA LYS A 27 -2.91 -6.15 0.90
C LYS A 27 -2.04 -5.34 1.87
N TYR A 28 -1.49 -4.21 1.42
CA TYR A 28 -0.77 -3.26 2.26
C TYR A 28 -1.64 -2.77 3.41
N THR A 29 -2.84 -2.28 3.11
CA THR A 29 -3.77 -1.72 4.10
C THR A 29 -4.13 -2.75 5.17
N ARG A 30 -4.42 -4.00 4.78
CA ARG A 30 -4.71 -5.08 5.73
C ARG A 30 -3.51 -5.43 6.62
N LEU A 31 -2.30 -5.42 6.06
CA LEU A 31 -1.08 -5.66 6.84
C LEU A 31 -0.81 -4.52 7.82
N MET A 32 -0.98 -3.26 7.39
CA MET A 32 -0.82 -2.08 8.22
C MET A 32 -1.83 -2.07 9.39
N GLN A 33 -3.10 -2.35 9.11
CA GLN A 33 -4.12 -2.45 10.17
C GLN A 33 -3.80 -3.54 11.20
N ARG A 34 -3.27 -4.69 10.74
CA ARG A 34 -2.83 -5.76 11.65
C ARG A 34 -1.58 -5.36 12.43
N ALA A 35 -0.61 -4.73 11.78
CA ALA A 35 0.60 -4.23 12.43
C ALA A 35 0.25 -3.22 13.54
N TYR A 36 -0.64 -2.27 13.28
CA TYR A 36 -1.10 -1.31 14.29
C TYR A 36 -1.77 -1.96 15.48
N LYS A 37 -2.69 -2.91 15.25
CA LYS A 37 -3.32 -3.66 16.33
C LYS A 37 -2.31 -4.48 17.13
N MET A 38 -1.31 -5.05 16.47
CA MET A 38 -0.24 -5.81 17.12
C MET A 38 0.76 -4.92 17.84
N ALA A 39 1.00 -3.67 17.42
CA ALA A 39 1.96 -2.77 18.06
C ALA A 39 1.66 -2.53 19.54
N LEU A 40 0.37 -2.57 19.91
CA LEU A 40 -0.11 -2.42 21.28
C LEU A 40 0.14 -3.65 22.17
N ILE A 41 0.41 -4.81 21.56
CA ILE A 41 0.53 -6.10 22.25
C ILE A 41 1.95 -6.64 22.15
N ASP A 42 2.53 -6.61 20.95
CA ASP A 42 3.80 -7.23 20.60
C ASP A 42 4.48 -6.39 19.49
N LYS A 43 5.43 -5.56 19.93
CA LYS A 43 6.17 -4.66 19.05
C LYS A 43 6.97 -5.42 18.00
N GLU A 44 7.59 -6.54 18.35
CA GLU A 44 8.44 -7.30 17.43
C GLU A 44 7.60 -7.90 16.29
N LYS A 45 6.43 -8.47 16.62
CA LYS A 45 5.48 -8.93 15.59
C LYS A 45 4.91 -7.80 14.75
N SER A 46 4.66 -6.64 15.35
CA SER A 46 4.23 -5.45 14.61
C SER A 46 5.29 -5.00 13.61
N ASP A 47 6.55 -4.91 14.04
CA ASP A 47 7.68 -4.52 13.21
C ASP A 47 7.87 -5.51 12.05
N GLN A 48 7.67 -6.80 12.29
CA GLN A 48 7.70 -7.82 11.24
C GLN A 48 6.57 -7.64 10.20
N LEU A 49 5.35 -7.35 10.65
CA LEU A 49 4.21 -7.06 9.77
C LEU A 49 4.43 -5.76 8.99
N ASN A 50 4.98 -4.74 9.64
CA ASN A 50 5.30 -3.45 9.03
C ASN A 50 6.39 -3.60 7.95
N SER A 51 7.44 -4.39 8.20
CA SER A 51 8.46 -4.71 7.21
C SER A 51 7.87 -5.40 5.97
N ARG A 52 6.89 -6.30 6.15
CA ARG A 52 6.16 -6.92 5.03
C ARG A 52 5.33 -5.89 4.27
N ALA A 53 4.69 -4.95 4.96
CA ALA A 53 3.93 -3.87 4.34
C ALA A 53 4.84 -2.94 3.52
N GLN A 54 6.01 -2.58 4.04
CA GLN A 54 7.00 -1.76 3.33
C GLN A 54 7.49 -2.39 2.02
N LYS A 55 7.61 -3.73 1.95
CA LYS A 55 7.96 -4.42 0.70
C LYS A 55 6.88 -4.23 -0.37
N ILE A 56 5.61 -4.26 0.01
CA ILE A 56 4.48 -4.03 -0.90
C ILE A 56 4.47 -2.56 -1.34
N LEU A 57 4.74 -1.63 -0.41
CA LEU A 57 4.86 -0.22 -0.73
C LEU A 57 5.99 0.05 -1.74
N ALA A 58 7.13 -0.62 -1.58
CA ALA A 58 8.24 -0.53 -2.52
C ALA A 58 7.89 -1.12 -3.90
N GLU A 59 7.11 -2.20 -3.96
CA GLU A 59 6.61 -2.75 -5.23
C GLU A 59 5.62 -1.77 -5.89
N LEU A 60 4.69 -1.20 -5.13
CA LEU A 60 3.77 -0.16 -5.61
C LEU A 60 4.52 1.06 -6.17
N HIS A 61 5.52 1.56 -5.45
CA HIS A 61 6.36 2.67 -5.93
C HIS A 61 7.08 2.34 -7.24
N ARG A 62 7.59 1.11 -7.40
CA ARG A 62 8.24 0.68 -8.65
C ARG A 62 7.25 0.60 -9.81
N MET A 63 6.03 0.14 -9.54
CA MET A 63 4.98 0.08 -10.55
C MET A 63 4.51 1.49 -10.97
N ASP A 64 4.33 2.40 -10.02
CA ASP A 64 3.98 3.80 -10.28
C ASP A 64 5.09 4.51 -11.07
N CYS A 65 6.36 4.31 -10.71
CA CYS A 65 7.50 4.82 -11.49
C CYS A 65 7.54 4.31 -12.95
N GLN A 66 7.10 3.08 -13.22
CA GLN A 66 7.03 2.56 -14.59
C GLN A 66 5.90 3.22 -15.39
N LEU A 67 4.74 3.45 -14.76
CA LEU A 67 3.61 4.13 -15.40
C LEU A 67 3.92 5.59 -15.77
N VAL A 68 4.81 6.25 -15.02
CA VAL A 68 5.22 7.64 -15.29
C VAL A 68 6.24 7.74 -16.45
N ASP A 69 7.03 6.69 -16.72
CA ASP A 69 8.07 6.71 -17.76
C ASP A 69 7.54 6.33 -19.16
N ASP A 70 6.39 5.66 -19.25
CA ASP A 70 5.74 5.29 -20.51
C ASP A 70 4.98 6.46 -21.19
N SER A 71 5.05 7.68 -20.65
CA SER A 71 4.38 8.89 -21.20
C SER A 71 5.24 9.71 -22.17
N LYS A 72 6.27 9.13 -22.80
CA LYS A 72 7.11 9.81 -23.82
C LYS A 72 6.66 9.56 -25.25
#